data_AF-A0A2E2A2I4-F1
#
_entry.id   AF-A0A2E2A2I4-F1
#
_cell.length_a   1.000
_cell.length_b   1.000
_cell.length_c   1.000
_cell.angle_alpha   90.00
_cell.angle_beta   90.00
_cell.angle_gamma   90.00
#
_symmetry.space_group_name_H-M   'P 1'
#
loop_
_entity.id
_entity.type
_entity.pdbx_description
1 polymer ?
#
loop_
_entity_poly.entity_id
_entity_poly.type
_entity_poly.pdbx_seq_one_letter_code
_entity_poly.pdbx_strand_id
1 'polypeptide(L)'
;MSAKGSVLKRVRQAAKLRSKNRHYKSILSSAVKRAMNVEDKKDAPSELSKAQKVIDKIAAKGVIHKKKAANKKSSISKHLNSLK
;
A
#
# COMPACT_ATOMS: atom_id res chain seq x y z
N MET A 1 19.35 16.92 29.45
CA MET A 1 18.03 17.59 29.53
C MET A 1 16.95 16.60 29.12
N SER A 2 16.10 16.15 30.05
CA SER A 2 15.03 15.18 29.75
C SER A 2 13.97 15.79 28.84
N ALA A 3 13.44 15.02 27.87
CA ALA A 3 12.35 15.48 27.00
C ALA A 3 11.11 15.80 27.86
N LYS A 4 10.59 17.04 27.79
CA LYS A 4 9.48 17.50 28.65
C LYS A 4 8.13 17.46 27.92
N GLY A 5 7.06 17.18 28.67
CA GLY A 5 5.64 17.39 28.33
C GLY A 5 5.21 17.09 26.88
N SER A 6 5.20 18.14 26.04
CA SER A 6 4.71 18.11 24.65
C SER A 6 5.56 17.21 23.74
N VAL A 7 6.87 17.15 23.97
CA VAL A 7 7.80 16.32 23.19
C VAL A 7 7.52 14.84 23.42
N LEU A 8 7.36 14.42 24.69
CA LEU A 8 6.99 13.05 25.04
C LEU A 8 5.64 12.64 24.46
N LYS A 9 4.67 13.58 24.40
CA LYS A 9 3.37 13.34 23.74
C LYS A 9 3.57 13.08 22.24
N ARG A 10 4.39 13.88 21.54
CA ARG A 10 4.69 13.68 20.12
C ARG A 10 5.35 12.33 19.86
N VAL A 11 6.30 11.91 20.70
CA VAL A 11 6.95 10.58 20.59
C VAL A 11 5.94 9.44 20.71
N ARG A 12 5.05 9.49 21.71
CA ARG A 12 3.97 8.49 21.87
C ARG A 12 3.03 8.43 20.67
N GLN A 13 2.60 9.58 20.15
CA GLN A 13 1.75 9.66 18.96
C GLN A 13 2.46 9.12 17.72
N ALA A 14 3.73 9.49 17.52
CA ALA A 14 4.54 9.04 16.40
C ALA A 14 4.72 7.50 16.41
N ALA A 15 4.95 6.90 17.58
CA ALA A 15 5.05 5.44 17.71
C ALA A 15 3.75 4.73 17.28
N LYS A 16 2.59 5.25 17.71
CA LYS A 16 1.27 4.73 17.32
C LYS A 16 1.00 4.88 15.83
N LEU A 17 1.35 6.03 15.24
CA LEU A 17 1.19 6.25 13.80
C LEU A 17 2.15 5.38 12.99
N ARG A 18 3.38 5.19 13.47
CA ARG A 18 4.40 4.34 12.84
C ARG A 18 3.93 2.88 12.77
N SER A 19 3.38 2.31 13.84
CA SER A 19 2.89 0.92 13.82
C SER A 19 1.72 0.74 12.85
N LYS A 20 0.74 1.66 12.87
CA LYS A 20 -0.39 1.69 11.93
C LYS A 20 0.07 1.79 10.48
N ASN A 21 0.98 2.71 10.17
CA ASN A 21 1.50 2.90 8.82
C ASN A 21 2.32 1.69 8.35
N ARG A 22 3.08 1.06 9.26
CA ARG A 22 3.83 -0.18 8.95
C ARG A 22 2.88 -1.30 8.53
N HIS A 23 1.78 -1.49 9.26
CA HIS A 23 0.78 -2.50 8.94
C HIS A 23 0.16 -2.29 7.55
N TYR A 24 -0.32 -1.07 7.25
CA TYR A 24 -0.89 -0.78 5.92
C TYR A 24 0.14 -0.88 4.79
N LYS A 25 1.40 -0.48 5.01
CA LYS A 25 2.47 -0.67 4.02
C LYS A 25 2.75 -2.15 3.76
N SER A 26 2.70 -3.00 4.79
CA SER A 26 2.83 -4.45 4.64
C SER A 26 1.68 -5.02 3.79
N ILE A 27 0.44 -4.65 4.08
CA ILE A 27 -0.74 -5.06 3.28
C ILE A 27 -0.57 -4.63 1.81
N LEU A 28 -0.16 -3.37 1.57
CA LEU A 28 0.09 -2.86 0.21
C LEU A 28 1.13 -3.70 -0.52
N SER A 29 2.26 -4.00 0.13
CA SER A 29 3.32 -4.81 -0.47
C SER A 29 2.84 -6.22 -0.78
N SER A 30 2.08 -6.86 0.11
CA SER A 30 1.52 -8.19 -0.12
C SER A 30 0.52 -8.21 -1.27
N ALA A 31 -0.37 -7.21 -1.36
CA ALA A 31 -1.34 -7.09 -2.46
C ALA A 31 -0.65 -6.89 -3.81
N VAL A 32 0.39 -6.05 -3.87
CA VAL A 32 1.18 -5.84 -5.08
C VAL A 32 1.93 -7.12 -5.48
N LYS A 33 2.54 -7.84 -4.52
CA LYS A 33 3.22 -9.11 -4.80
C LYS A 33 2.28 -10.16 -5.36
N ARG A 34 1.09 -10.31 -4.78
CA ARG A 34 0.07 -11.27 -5.28
C ARG A 34 -0.31 -10.96 -6.72
N ALA A 35 -0.58 -9.70 -7.05
CA ALA A 35 -0.93 -9.30 -8.40
C ALA A 35 0.22 -9.45 -9.42
N MET A 36 1.48 -9.44 -8.97
CA MET A 36 2.65 -9.65 -9.84
C MET A 36 3.04 -11.12 -10.00
N ASN A 37 2.54 -12.01 -9.14
CA ASN A 37 2.83 -13.45 -9.19
C ASN A 37 1.73 -14.23 -9.93
N VAL A 38 0.76 -13.55 -10.56
CA VAL A 38 -0.27 -14.21 -11.36
C VAL A 38 0.35 -14.62 -12.68
N GLU A 39 0.40 -15.92 -12.95
CA GLU A 39 0.90 -16.47 -14.21
C GLU A 39 -0.23 -16.69 -15.23
N ASP A 40 -1.44 -16.98 -14.75
CA ASP A 40 -2.61 -17.27 -15.58
C ASP A 40 -3.41 -16.03 -15.98
N LYS A 41 -3.61 -15.85 -17.29
CA LYS A 41 -4.38 -14.74 -17.87
C LYS A 41 -5.86 -14.71 -17.46
N LYS A 42 -6.43 -15.85 -17.08
CA LYS A 42 -7.83 -15.97 -16.67
C LYS A 42 -8.09 -15.31 -15.31
N ASP A 43 -7.12 -15.36 -14.40
CA ASP A 43 -7.26 -14.83 -13.04
C ASP A 43 -6.79 -13.38 -12.89
N ALA A 44 -6.01 -12.89 -13.86
CA ALA A 44 -5.51 -11.52 -13.94
C ALA A 44 -6.56 -10.42 -13.66
N PRO A 45 -7.77 -10.40 -14.26
CA PRO A 45 -8.75 -9.33 -14.01
C PRO A 45 -9.29 -9.33 -12.58
N SER A 46 -9.45 -10.50 -11.96
CA SER A 46 -9.92 -10.64 -10.57
C SER A 46 -8.89 -10.09 -9.59
N GLU A 47 -7.64 -10.50 -9.74
CA GLU A 47 -6.55 -10.06 -8.88
C GLU A 47 -6.21 -8.58 -9.07
N LEU A 48 -6.33 -8.05 -10.29
CA LEU A 48 -6.21 -6.61 -10.56
C LEU A 48 -7.25 -5.82 -9.75
N SER A 49 -8.53 -6.22 -9.79
CA SER A 49 -9.61 -5.54 -9.06
C SER A 49 -9.36 -5.56 -7.55
N LYS A 50 -8.95 -6.71 -7.00
CA LYS A 50 -8.61 -6.84 -5.58
C LYS A 50 -7.44 -5.93 -5.19
N ALA A 51 -6.37 -5.92 -5.98
CA ALA A 51 -5.20 -5.08 -5.73
C ALA A 51 -5.54 -3.59 -5.80
N GLN A 52 -6.30 -3.17 -6.82
CA GLN A 52 -6.74 -1.78 -6.98
C GLN A 52 -7.56 -1.30 -5.77
N LYS A 53 -8.53 -2.08 -5.31
CA LYS A 53 -9.34 -1.77 -4.12
C LYS A 53 -8.47 -1.54 -2.88
N VAL A 54 -7.45 -2.38 -2.67
CA VAL A 54 -6.53 -2.24 -1.53
C VAL A 54 -5.67 -0.99 -1.66
N ILE A 55 -5.11 -0.73 -2.86
CA ILE A 55 -4.26 0.44 -3.12
C ILE A 55 -5.04 1.73 -2.84
N ASP A 56 -6.26 1.83 -3.36
CA ASP A 56 -7.08 3.03 -3.24
C ASP A 56 -7.56 3.26 -1.80
N LYS A 57 -7.90 2.19 -1.07
CA LYS A 57 -8.23 2.28 0.37
C LYS A 57 -7.06 2.80 1.21
N ILE A 58 -5.83 2.42 0.86
CA ILE A 58 -4.61 2.85 1.57
C ILE A 58 -4.24 4.29 1.20
N ALA A 59 -4.47 4.69 -0.06
CA ALA A 59 -4.31 6.07 -0.51
C ALA A 59 -5.30 7.01 0.17
N ALA A 60 -6.58 6.62 0.26
CA ALA A 60 -7.62 7.39 0.97
C ALA A 60 -7.29 7.60 2.46
N LYS A 61 -6.60 6.65 3.09
CA LYS A 61 -6.10 6.78 4.48
C LYS A 61 -4.86 7.68 4.62
N GLY A 62 -4.31 8.19 3.52
CA GLY A 62 -3.13 9.07 3.53
C GLY A 62 -1.80 8.35 3.83
N VAL A 63 -1.76 7.02 3.81
CA VAL A 63 -0.53 6.25 4.08
C VAL A 63 0.45 6.32 2.90
N ILE A 64 -0.08 6.42 1.68
CA ILE A 64 0.66 6.65 0.44
C ILE A 64 0.08 7.84 -0.31
N HIS A 65 0.93 8.57 -1.01
CA HIS A 65 0.50 9.67 -1.86
C HIS A 65 -0.28 9.17 -3.09
N LYS A 66 -1.27 9.94 -3.55
CA LYS A 66 -2.09 9.65 -4.74
C LYS A 66 -1.28 9.30 -6.00
N LYS A 67 -0.18 10.01 -6.25
CA LYS A 67 0.74 9.71 -7.36
C LYS A 67 1.41 8.33 -7.21
N LYS A 68 1.80 7.95 -5.99
CA LYS A 68 2.40 6.63 -5.73
C LYS A 68 1.38 5.50 -5.90
N ALA A 69 0.12 5.74 -5.52
CA ALA A 69 -0.98 4.81 -5.77
C ALA A 69 -1.21 4.62 -7.29
N ALA A 70 -1.29 5.72 -8.06
CA ALA A 70 -1.43 5.68 -9.51
C ALA A 70 -0.27 4.93 -10.19
N ASN A 71 0.98 5.20 -9.78
CA ASN A 71 2.15 4.49 -10.32
C ASN A 71 2.09 2.99 -10.08
N LYS A 72 1.66 2.55 -8.88
CA LYS A 72 1.47 1.12 -8.57
C LYS A 72 0.37 0.49 -9.42
N LYS A 73 -0.77 1.16 -9.60
CA LYS A 73 -1.86 0.68 -10.46
C LYS A 73 -1.40 0.53 -11.91
N SER A 74 -0.69 1.52 -12.44
CA SER A 74 -0.13 1.49 -13.79
C SER A 74 0.87 0.34 -13.96
N SER A 75 1.78 0.15 -13.00
CA SER A 75 2.78 -0.93 -13.06
C SER A 75 2.16 -2.32 -13.08
N ILE A 76 1.15 -2.59 -12.22
CA ILE A 76 0.44 -3.87 -12.20
C ILE A 76 -0.30 -4.10 -13.52
N SER A 77 -1.03 -3.08 -14.01
CA SER A 77 -1.78 -3.20 -15.27
C SER A 77 -0.87 -3.49 -16.46
N LYS A 78 0.31 -2.83 -16.54
CA LYS A 78 1.30 -3.11 -17.58
C LYS A 78 1.82 -4.55 -17.54
N HIS A 79 2.09 -5.06 -16.33
CA HIS A 79 2.56 -6.43 -16.17
C HIS A 79 1.51 -7.44 -16.63
N LEU A 80 0.27 -7.32 -16.15
CA LEU A 80 -0.81 -8.23 -16.52
C LEU A 80 -1.16 -8.17 -18.02
N ASN A 81 -1.09 -6.99 -18.63
CA ASN A 81 -1.31 -6.85 -20.08
C ASN A 81 -0.17 -7.46 -20.91
N SER A 82 1.02 -7.61 -20.34
CA SER A 82 2.17 -8.24 -20.98
C SER A 82 2.13 -9.77 -20.91
N LEU A 83 1.28 -10.35 -20.06
CA LEU A 83 1.07 -11.79 -20.00
C LEU A 83 0.31 -12.21 -21.27
N LYS A 84 0.90 -13.13 -22.05
CA LYS A 84 0.33 -13.63 -23.30
C LYS A 84 -0.86 -14.53 -23.05
#